data_AF-A0A3L6TK37-F1
#
_entry.id   AF-A0A3L6TK37-F1
#
_cell.length_a   1.000
_cell.length_b   1.000
_cell.length_c   1.000
_cell.angle_alpha   90.00
_cell.angle_beta   90.00
_cell.angle_gamma   90.00
#
_symmetry.space_group_name_H-M   'P 1'
#
loop_
_entity.id
_entity.type
_entity.pdbx_description
1 polymer ?
#
loop_
_entity_poly.entity_id
_entity_poly.type
_entity_poly.pdbx_seq_one_letter_code
_entity_poly.pdbx_strand_id
1 'polypeptide(L)'
;MSSFGSPYIPWHKVKATVPQGIQVPMCFCGSLCKLMESQVLGDDFGTRFFMCENYEYDPPKRYNKERPKTPPSLCDFMHWLDTEQS
;
A
#
# COMPACT_ATOMS: atom_id res chain seq x y z
N MET A 1 -4.21 -25.40 4.05
CA MET A 1 -2.98 -24.79 4.60
C MET A 1 -2.87 -23.39 4.03
N SER A 2 -3.48 -22.40 4.68
CA SER A 2 -3.31 -21.00 4.28
C SER A 2 -2.00 -20.54 4.87
N SER A 3 -0.96 -20.50 4.03
CA SER A 3 0.33 -19.96 4.43
C SER A 3 0.10 -18.50 4.82
N PHE A 4 0.11 -18.21 6.12
CA PHE A 4 0.27 -16.85 6.63
C PHE A 4 1.75 -16.48 6.44
N GLY A 5 2.20 -16.52 5.18
CA GLY A 5 3.44 -15.92 4.78
C GLY A 5 3.34 -14.44 5.10
N SER A 6 4.44 -13.85 5.56
CA SER A 6 4.63 -12.40 5.66
C SER A 6 3.78 -11.70 4.58
N PRO A 7 2.95 -10.69 4.92
CA PRO A 7 2.08 -10.06 3.93
C PRO A 7 2.92 -9.75 2.71
N TYR A 8 2.66 -10.45 1.60
CA TYR A 8 3.48 -10.32 0.42
C TYR A 8 3.23 -8.93 -0.12
N ILE A 9 4.20 -8.05 0.07
CA ILE A 9 4.13 -6.67 -0.37
C ILE A 9 4.71 -6.63 -1.77
N PRO A 10 3.93 -6.25 -2.80
CA PRO A 10 4.45 -6.09 -4.14
C PRO A 10 5.53 -5.00 -4.15
N TRP A 11 6.80 -5.41 -4.29
CA TRP A 11 7.91 -4.47 -4.43
C TRP A 11 7.78 -3.67 -5.73
N HIS A 12 7.35 -4.34 -6.80
CA HIS A 12 7.04 -3.72 -8.08
C HIS A 12 5.55 -3.38 -8.12
N LYS A 13 5.24 -2.10 -7.92
CA LYS A 13 3.88 -1.58 -7.87
C LYS A 13 3.82 -0.17 -8.45
N VAL A 14 2.70 0.16 -9.07
CA VAL A 14 2.46 1.48 -9.67
C VAL A 14 1.23 2.12 -9.06
N LYS A 15 1.18 3.45 -9.05
CA LYS A 15 0.01 4.19 -8.58
C LYS A 15 -1.13 4.01 -9.59
N ALA A 16 -2.29 3.62 -9.11
CA ALA A 16 -3.50 3.48 -9.92
C ALA A 16 -4.52 4.56 -9.56
N THR A 17 -5.50 4.76 -10.45
CA THR A 17 -6.62 5.67 -10.22
C THR A 17 -7.75 4.91 -9.54
N VAL A 18 -8.31 5.50 -8.47
CA VAL A 18 -9.46 4.93 -7.78
C VAL A 18 -10.67 4.94 -8.72
N PRO A 19 -11.31 3.79 -9.01
CA PRO A 19 -12.52 3.76 -9.82
C PRO A 19 -13.66 4.55 -9.16
N GLN A 20 -14.56 5.10 -9.96
CA GLN A 20 -15.74 5.80 -9.44
C GLN A 20 -16.59 4.84 -8.60
N GLY A 21 -17.07 5.31 -7.46
CA GLY A 21 -17.92 4.53 -6.54
C GLY A 21 -17.16 3.66 -5.53
N ILE A 22 -15.83 3.57 -5.59
CA ILE A 22 -15.03 2.89 -4.56
C ILE A 22 -14.68 3.86 -3.43
N GLN A 23 -14.96 3.45 -2.19
CA GLN A 23 -14.54 4.19 -1.01
C GLN A 23 -13.08 3.92 -0.68
N VAL A 24 -12.30 5.00 -0.52
CA VAL A 24 -10.89 4.90 -0.13
C VAL A 24 -10.80 4.77 1.39
N PRO A 25 -10.17 3.71 1.93
CA PRO A 25 -10.01 3.57 3.37
C PRO A 25 -9.02 4.60 3.92
N MET A 26 -9.24 5.00 5.16
CA MET A 26 -8.32 5.82 5.94
C MET A 26 -7.30 4.92 6.64
N CYS A 27 -6.00 5.22 6.51
CA CYS A 27 -4.95 4.50 7.23
C CYS A 27 -4.85 4.94 8.69
N PHE A 28 -4.02 4.25 9.49
CA PHE A 28 -3.78 4.59 10.90
C PHE A 28 -3.12 5.97 11.11
N CYS A 29 -2.54 6.57 10.06
CA CYS A 29 -2.06 7.95 10.11
C CYS A 29 -3.19 9.01 9.99
N GLY A 30 -4.46 8.60 9.82
CA GLY A 30 -5.59 9.51 9.62
C GLY A 30 -5.69 10.13 8.22
N SER A 31 -4.89 9.65 7.26
CA SER A 31 -4.92 10.08 5.85
C SER A 31 -5.57 9.04 4.96
N LEU A 32 -6.14 9.45 3.82
CA LEU A 32 -6.67 8.52 2.82
C LEU A 32 -5.53 7.72 2.17
N CYS A 33 -5.77 6.44 1.94
CA CYS A 33 -4.80 5.55 1.31
C CYS A 33 -4.63 5.85 -0.19
N LYS A 34 -3.46 5.48 -0.74
CA LYS A 34 -3.23 5.45 -2.19
C LYS A 34 -3.63 4.08 -2.74
N LEU A 35 -4.26 4.07 -3.92
CA LEU A 35 -4.48 2.84 -4.68
C LEU A 35 -3.23 2.51 -5.48
N MET A 36 -2.79 1.28 -5.37
CA MET A 36 -1.63 0.73 -6.07
C MET A 36 -2.06 -0.50 -6.85
N GLU A 37 -1.34 -0.77 -7.93
CA GLU A 37 -1.48 -1.97 -8.75
C GLU A 37 -0.15 -2.72 -8.74
N SER A 38 -0.22 -4.02 -8.49
CA SER A 38 0.93 -4.92 -8.51
C SER A 38 1.37 -5.15 -9.96
N GLN A 39 2.66 -4.93 -10.19
CA GLN A 39 3.34 -5.19 -11.46
C GLN A 39 4.32 -6.36 -11.31
N VAL A 40 4.13 -7.19 -10.28
CA VAL A 40 4.89 -8.42 -10.08
C VAL A 40 4.32 -9.47 -11.04
N LEU A 41 5.18 -10.04 -11.87
CA LEU A 41 4.81 -11.15 -12.75
C LEU A 41 4.43 -12.38 -11.91
N GLY A 42 3.23 -12.91 -12.11
CA GLY A 42 2.68 -14.04 -11.36
C GLY A 42 1.18 -13.88 -11.13
N ASP A 43 0.66 -14.57 -10.11
CA ASP A 43 -0.76 -14.56 -9.76
C ASP A 43 -1.25 -13.19 -9.30
N ASP A 44 -0.35 -12.38 -8.73
CA ASP A 44 -0.66 -11.03 -8.24
C ASP A 44 -0.55 -9.96 -9.34
N PHE A 45 -0.23 -10.29 -10.59
CA PHE A 45 -0.11 -9.27 -11.65
C PHE A 45 -1.45 -8.59 -11.92
N GLY A 46 -1.48 -7.26 -11.85
CA GLY A 46 -2.69 -6.46 -12.08
C GLY A 46 -3.64 -6.39 -10.87
N THR A 47 -3.32 -7.06 -9.76
CA THR A 47 -4.09 -6.95 -8.51
C THR A 47 -3.89 -5.58 -7.87
N ARG A 48 -4.96 -5.02 -7.32
CA ARG A 48 -5.02 -3.67 -6.77
C ARG A 48 -5.22 -3.70 -5.28
N PHE A 49 -4.57 -2.77 -4.58
CA PHE A 49 -4.64 -2.64 -3.14
C PHE A 49 -4.45 -1.20 -2.69
N PHE A 50 -5.10 -0.85 -1.60
CA PHE A 50 -4.86 0.37 -0.86
C PHE A 50 -3.67 0.20 0.06
N MET A 51 -2.83 1.23 0.15
CA MET A 51 -1.76 1.28 1.14
C MET A 51 -1.54 2.72 1.65
N CYS A 52 -0.90 2.85 2.81
CA CYS A 52 -0.52 4.15 3.34
C CYS A 52 0.51 4.87 2.43
N GLU A 53 0.54 6.20 2.48
CA GLU A 53 1.61 6.98 1.84
C GLU A 53 2.94 6.89 2.63
N ASN A 54 2.87 6.77 3.95
CA ASN A 54 4.01 6.57 4.86
C ASN A 54 4.21 5.09 5.19
N TYR A 55 4.18 4.25 4.15
CA TYR A 55 4.24 2.80 4.33
C TYR A 55 5.59 2.34 4.87
N GLU A 56 5.60 1.48 5.89
CA GLU A 56 6.83 1.06 6.58
C GLU A 56 7.89 0.44 5.68
N TYR A 57 7.44 -0.32 4.68
CA TYR A 57 8.32 -1.06 3.79
C TYR A 57 8.57 -0.34 2.46
N ASP A 58 8.00 0.86 2.26
CA ASP A 58 8.40 1.68 1.12
C ASP A 58 9.84 2.18 1.35
N PRO A 59 10.70 2.15 0.32
CA PRO A 59 12.06 2.64 0.46
C PRO A 59 12.04 4.09 0.95
N PRO A 60 12.93 4.48 1.88
CA PRO A 60 12.95 5.83 2.41
C PRO A 60 12.99 6.84 1.27
N LYS A 61 11.93 7.66 1.14
CA LYS A 61 11.97 8.75 0.18
C LYS A 61 13.18 9.61 0.57
N ARG A 62 14.03 9.96 -0.41
CA ARG A 62 15.16 10.86 -0.19
C ARG A 62 14.62 12.26 0.09
N TYR A 63 14.16 12.49 1.31
CA TYR A 63 13.76 13.81 1.77
C TYR A 63 15.03 14.67 1.88
N ASN A 64 15.03 15.83 1.20
CA ASN A 64 16.03 16.86 1.39
C ASN A 64 16.05 17.30 2.88
N LYS A 65 17.17 17.91 3.30
CA LYS A 65 17.69 18.08 4.67
C LYS A 65 16.78 18.71 5.76
N GLU A 66 15.49 18.92 5.53
CA GLU A 66 14.51 19.23 6.59
C GLU A 66 13.89 17.93 7.12
N ARG A 67 14.68 17.17 7.88
CA ARG A 67 14.10 16.08 8.69
C ARG A 67 13.28 16.71 9.82
N PRO A 68 12.01 16.32 10.01
CA PRO A 68 11.38 16.49 11.30
C PRO A 68 12.23 15.77 12.36
N LYS A 69 12.34 16.34 13.58
CA LYS A 69 13.15 15.78 14.67
C LYS A 69 12.75 14.35 15.07
N THR A 70 11.55 13.91 14.66
CA THR A 70 11.04 12.56 14.82
C THR A 70 10.49 12.11 13.46
N PRO A 71 10.94 10.98 12.89
CA PRO A 71 10.29 10.43 11.70
C PRO A 71 8.82 10.14 12.03
N PRO A 72 7.86 10.42 11.12
CA PRO A 72 6.48 10.01 11.33
C PRO A 72 6.46 8.49 11.53
N SER A 73 5.68 8.02 12.52
CA SER A 73 5.51 6.58 12.75
C SER A 73 5.11 5.92 11.45
N LEU A 74 5.93 4.98 10.99
CA LEU A 74 5.66 4.22 9.78
C LEU A 74 4.36 3.43 9.95
N CYS A 75 3.58 3.32 8.88
CA CYS A 75 2.26 2.68 8.88
C CYS A 75 2.31 1.43 8.02
N ASP A 76 1.75 0.33 8.51
CA ASP A 76 1.69 -0.98 7.85
C ASP A 76 0.32 -1.24 7.19
N PHE A 77 -0.57 -0.25 7.17
CA PHE A 77 -1.90 -0.40 6.60
C PHE A 77 -1.85 -0.76 5.11
N MET A 78 -2.43 -1.92 4.78
CA MET A 78 -2.62 -2.44 3.43
C MET A 78 -3.96 -3.17 3.34
N HIS A 79 -4.72 -2.93 2.27
CA HIS A 79 -6.01 -3.58 2.04
C HIS A 79 -6.20 -3.88 0.55
N TRP A 80 -6.36 -5.15 0.20
CA TRP A 80 -6.58 -5.58 -1.18
C TRP A 80 -7.98 -5.18 -1.65
N LEU A 81 -8.07 -4.58 -2.85
CA LEU A 81 -9.34 -4.23 -3.48
C LEU A 81 -9.95 -5.45 -4.18
N ASP A 82 -9.11 -6.27 -4.81
CA ASP A 82 -9.53 -7.40 -5.63
C ASP A 82 -9.66 -8.71 -4.82
N THR A 83 -9.90 -8.65 -3.51
CA THR A 83 -10.26 -9.86 -2.74
C THR A 83 -11.63 -10.34 -3.22
N GLU A 84 -11.63 -11.42 -4.01
CA GLU A 84 -12.82 -12.23 -4.23
C GLU A 84 -13.37 -12.64 -2.84
N GLN A 85 -14.48 -12.03 -2.42
CA GLN A 85 -15.30 -12.58 -1.35
C GLN A 85 -15.98 -13.82 -1.93
N SER A 86 -15.32 -14.97 -1.80
CA SER A 86 -15.96 -16.27 -1.98
C SER A 86 -17.07 -16.49 -0.95
#